data_AF-A0A6J4TYK6-F1
#
_entry.id   AF-A0A6J4TYK6-F1
#
_cell.length_a   1.000
_cell.length_b   1.000
_cell.length_c   1.000
_cell.angle_alpha   90.00
_cell.angle_beta   90.00
_cell.angle_gamma   90.00
#
_symmetry.space_group_name_H-M   'P 1'
#
loop_
_entity.id
_entity.type
_entity.pdbx_description
1 polymer ?
#
loop_
_entity_poly.entity_id
_entity_poly.type
_entity_poly.pdbx_seq_one_letter_code
_entity_poly.pdbx_strand_id
1 'polypeptide(L)' 'MKTTPQHDERMAKMTFASVYPYYITKVERKGRTKEELHQIIEWLTGFDDKKLKDLIDEKVTFETFF' A
#
# COMPACT_ATOMS: atom_id res chain seq x y z
N MET A 1 8.09 -12.00 -15.32
CA MET A 1 6.65 -12.29 -15.59
C MET A 1 6.03 -11.01 -16.13
N LYS A 2 5.37 -11.03 -17.30
CA LYS A 2 4.58 -9.89 -17.76
C LYS A 2 3.17 -10.04 -17.16
N THR A 3 2.65 -8.99 -16.52
CA THR A 3 1.26 -8.97 -16.05
C THR A 3 0.32 -8.85 -17.25
N THR A 4 -0.91 -9.33 -17.11
CA THR A 4 -1.97 -9.10 -18.11
C THR A 4 -2.76 -7.85 -17.73
N PRO A 5 -3.35 -7.12 -18.69
CA PRO A 5 -4.19 -5.97 -18.39
C PRO A 5 -5.32 -6.28 -17.38
N GLN A 6 -5.90 -7.49 -17.48
CA GLN A 6 -6.94 -7.95 -16.56
C GLN A 6 -6.42 -8.16 -15.13
N HIS A 7 -5.16 -8.57 -14.99
CA HIS A 7 -4.51 -8.69 -13.67
C HIS A 7 -4.30 -7.30 -13.05
N ASP A 8 -3.86 -6.33 -13.86
CA ASP A 8 -3.59 -4.98 -13.38
C ASP A 8 -4.88 -4.24 -13.00
N GLU A 9 -5.95 -4.39 -13.80
CA GLU A 9 -7.29 -3.89 -13.44
C GLU A 9 -7.82 -4.50 -12.13
N ARG A 10 -7.58 -5.79 -11.92
CA ARG A 10 -7.99 -6.46 -10.67
C ARG A 10 -7.25 -5.86 -9.49
N MET A 11 -5.95 -5.62 -9.62
CA MET A 11 -5.14 -4.98 -8.58
C MET A 11 -5.62 -3.56 -8.30
N ALA A 12 -5.86 -2.76 -9.35
CA ALA A 12 -6.36 -1.39 -9.26
C ALA A 12 -7.66 -1.28 -8.43
N LYS A 13 -8.56 -2.26 -8.58
CA LYS A 13 -9.86 -2.32 -7.86
C LYS A 13 -9.78 -2.84 -6.42
N MET A 14 -8.67 -3.42 -5.99
CA MET A 14 -8.51 -3.91 -4.61
C MET A 14 -8.29 -2.76 -3.64
N THR A 15 -8.80 -2.89 -2.41
CA THR A 15 -8.58 -1.88 -1.36
C THR A 15 -7.17 -1.95 -0.79
N PHE A 16 -6.49 -0.82 -0.68
CA PHE A 16 -5.16 -0.74 -0.07
C PHE A 16 -5.16 -1.29 1.36
N ALA A 17 -6.21 -0.97 2.14
CA ALA A 17 -6.40 -1.43 3.52
C ALA A 17 -6.34 -2.96 3.67
N SER A 18 -6.88 -3.73 2.71
CA SER A 18 -6.81 -5.20 2.75
C SER A 18 -5.41 -5.76 2.54
N VAL A 19 -4.53 -5.02 1.86
CA VAL A 19 -3.18 -5.48 1.51
C VAL A 19 -2.12 -4.95 2.49
N TYR A 20 -2.37 -3.80 3.09
CA TYR A 20 -1.46 -3.12 4.00
C TYR A 20 -0.90 -4.00 5.14
N PRO A 21 -1.69 -4.83 5.85
CA PRO A 21 -1.16 -5.72 6.89
C PRO A 21 -0.08 -6.68 6.35
N TYR A 22 -0.21 -7.14 5.11
CA TYR A 22 0.77 -8.03 4.49
C TYR A 22 2.06 -7.30 4.12
N TYR A 23 2.02 -6.00 3.84
CA TYR A 23 3.24 -5.20 3.67
C TYR A 23 4.01 -5.10 4.98
N ILE A 24 3.30 -4.85 6.10
CA ILE A 24 3.90 -4.84 7.45
C ILE A 24 4.57 -6.17 7.74
N THR A 25 3.85 -7.29 7.64
CA THR A 25 4.43 -8.61 7.87
C THR A 25 5.62 -8.90 6.95
N LYS A 26 5.57 -8.44 5.69
CA LYS A 26 6.68 -8.64 4.74
C LYS A 26 7.92 -7.84 5.09
N VAL A 27 7.78 -6.61 5.59
CA VAL A 27 8.93 -5.80 6.02
C VAL A 27 9.51 -6.33 7.32
N GLU A 28 8.66 -6.71 8.29
CA GLU A 28 9.09 -7.33 9.55
C GLU A 28 9.86 -8.62 9.32
N ARG A 29 9.37 -9.48 8.41
CA ARG A 29 10.09 -10.71 8.00
C ARG A 29 11.45 -10.45 7.36
N LYS A 30 11.70 -9.23 6.88
CA LYS A 30 12.98 -8.79 6.32
C LYS A 30 13.82 -7.99 7.32
N GLY A 31 13.44 -7.98 8.60
CA GLY A 31 14.14 -7.26 9.66
C GLY A 31 13.99 -5.73 9.57
N ARG A 32 12.93 -5.26 8.91
CA ARG A 32 12.60 -3.84 8.74
C ARG A 32 11.40 -3.46 9.59
N THR A 33 11.23 -2.17 9.85
CA THR A 33 10.15 -1.66 10.70
C THR A 33 9.00 -1.06 9.90
N LYS A 34 7.88 -0.85 10.58
CA LYS A 34 6.71 -0.17 10.03
C LYS A 34 7.04 1.28 9.64
N GLU A 35 7.84 1.95 10.44
CA GLU A 35 8.27 3.34 10.23
C GLU A 35 9.08 3.46 8.95
N GLU A 36 9.98 2.51 8.66
CA GLU A 36 10.70 2.46 7.38
C GLU A 36 9.76 2.25 6.19
N LEU A 37 8.72 1.43 6.34
CA LEU A 37 7.68 1.29 5.31
C LEU A 37 6.93 2.60 5.09
N HIS A 38 6.58 3.30 6.16
CA HIS A 38 5.89 4.59 6.11
C HIS A 38 6.73 5.66 5.42
N GLN A 39 8.01 5.74 5.72
CA GLN A 39 8.96 6.62 5.01
C GLN A 39 9.03 6.34 3.51
N ILE A 40 9.02 5.05 3.11
CA ILE A 40 9.02 4.67 1.69
C ILE A 40 7.70 5.09 1.02
N ILE A 41 6.57 4.89 1.69
CA ILE A 41 5.26 5.30 1.18
C ILE A 41 5.21 6.81 1.03
N GLU A 42 5.64 7.56 2.05
CA GLU A 42 5.72 9.02 2.01
C GLU A 42 6.62 9.51 0.89
N TRP A 43 7.79 8.90 0.68
CA TRP A 43 8.65 9.26 -0.45
C TRP A 43 8.02 8.96 -1.82
N LEU A 44 7.27 7.86 -1.92
CA LEU A 44 6.67 7.41 -3.18
C LEU A 44 5.40 8.19 -3.55
N THR A 45 4.57 8.55 -2.57
CA THR A 45 3.25 9.15 -2.80
C THR A 45 3.11 10.57 -2.25
N GLY A 46 4.01 11.01 -1.37
CA GLY A 46 3.90 12.26 -0.63
C GLY A 46 2.90 12.21 0.53
N PHE A 47 2.41 11.03 0.92
CA PHE A 47 1.44 10.89 2.01
C PHE A 47 2.15 10.69 3.35
N ASP A 48 1.84 11.57 4.32
CA ASP A 48 2.25 11.39 5.70
C ASP A 48 1.44 10.28 6.41
N ASP A 49 1.86 9.90 7.61
CA ASP A 49 1.21 8.85 8.41
C ASP A 49 -0.27 9.11 8.66
N LYS A 50 -0.66 10.38 8.78
CA LYS A 50 -2.05 10.78 9.02
C LYS A 50 -2.88 10.52 7.77
N LYS A 51 -2.43 10.99 6.61
CA LYS A 51 -3.10 10.77 5.33
C LYS A 51 -3.14 9.29 4.99
N LEU A 52 -2.05 8.56 5.24
CA LEU A 52 -1.99 7.12 5.04
C LEU A 52 -3.05 6.39 5.89
N LYS A 53 -3.20 6.79 7.16
CA LYS A 53 -4.25 6.25 8.03
C LYS A 53 -5.65 6.56 7.52
N ASP A 54 -5.91 7.82 7.14
CA ASP A 54 -7.22 8.23 6.61
C ASP A 54 -7.59 7.40 5.37
N LEU A 55 -6.64 7.19 4.45
CA LEU A 55 -6.84 6.37 3.24
C LEU A 55 -7.10 4.88 3.56
N ILE A 56 -6.46 4.35 4.60
CA ILE A 56 -6.71 2.98 5.09
C ILE A 56 -8.12 2.89 5.68
N ASP A 57 -8.53 3.85 6.51
CA ASP A 57 -9.84 3.88 7.17
C ASP A 57 -10.98 4.08 6.15
N GLU A 58 -10.76 4.91 5.13
CA GLU A 58 -11.68 5.11 3.99
C GLU A 58 -11.72 3.90 3.03
N LYS A 59 -10.81 2.92 3.19
CA LYS A 59 -10.69 1.72 2.35
C LYS A 59 -10.55 2.06 0.86
N VAL A 60 -9.74 3.06 0.52
CA VAL A 60 -9.51 3.44 -0.87
C VAL A 60 -8.90 2.29 -1.69
N THR A 61 -9.16 2.28 -2.99
CA THR A 61 -8.57 1.30 -3.91
C THR A 61 -7.13 1.65 -4.25
N PHE A 62 -6.37 0.68 -4.79
CA PHE A 62 -5.02 0.94 -5.28
C PHE A 62 -4.98 1.99 -6.41
N GLU A 63 -6.01 2.04 -7.25
CA GLU A 63 -6.18 3.07 -8.29
C GLU A 63 -6.34 4.49 -7.73
N THR A 64 -6.92 4.62 -6.53
CA THR A 64 -7.07 5.92 -5.86
C THR A 64 -5.84 6.26 -5.02
N PHE A 65 -5.12 5.23 -4.55
CA PHE A 65 -3.96 5.38 -3.69
C PHE A 65 -2.67 5.76 -4.46
N PHE A 66 -2.46 5.21 -5.65
CA PHE A 66 -1.31 5.45 -6.53
C PHE A 66 -1.72 6.21 -7.79
#